data_AF-A0A953ZWV0-F1
#
_entry.id   AF-A0A953ZWV0-F1
#
_cell.length_a   1.000
_cell.length_b   1.000
_cell.length_c   1.000
_cell.angle_alpha   90.00
_cell.angle_beta   90.00
_cell.angle_gamma   90.00
#
_symmetry.space_group_name_H-M   'P 1'
#
loop_
_entity.id
_entity.type
_entity.pdbx_description
1 polymer ?
#
loop_
_entity_poly.entity_id
_entity_poly.type
_entity_poly.pdbx_seq_one_letter_code
_entity_poly.pdbx_strand_id
1 'polypeptide(L)'
;MSIPRTSTLALALMTALATGHAQNKVVPPHLTSVEGSSFFDLPYVYNAGRYQQIWEGPAVCAGTALINQLSFRRDTDNKTAYAATTFPNTTVRLGFTPVTPAAMSTTFATNLAGATMTTILNGVSYSLPAQPALSSVAPFNVHYPTTTPFLFQRSQGNLMLEIVHAGQATSKALYTLDGEAPSAAAGYVRPFGSFGRFSGGDTPTFTCDAAKLIPGGAIALSVTALKQAYTAAAFFGFSNALWNGIPLPLDLGILGAPSNTLYTGRVVEVALPVVGSTTGYAGAVSLPLPTSNAFAGYRIFAQTWFADAAANALGVVTSNGLELTAGTGNPYTRLLGASDGAATTGFFEKGNSQFGGPVVLLSGAIN
;
A
#
# COMPACT_ATOMS: atom_id res chain seq x y z
N MET A 1 49.21 -53.97 15.72
CA MET A 1 47.87 -53.95 16.36
C MET A 1 47.59 -52.50 16.73
N SER A 2 46.99 -51.74 15.80
CA SER A 2 46.83 -50.29 15.88
C SER A 2 45.36 -49.95 15.76
N ILE A 3 44.81 -49.35 16.82
CA ILE A 3 43.41 -48.93 16.95
C ILE A 3 43.22 -47.64 16.12
N PRO A 4 42.28 -47.58 15.16
CA PRO A 4 41.95 -46.32 14.51
C PRO A 4 41.02 -45.50 15.43
N ARG A 5 41.45 -44.26 15.72
CA ARG A 5 40.66 -43.27 16.44
C ARG A 5 39.56 -42.73 15.51
N THR A 6 38.31 -42.90 15.93
CA THR A 6 37.13 -42.25 15.36
C THR A 6 37.19 -40.74 15.59
N SER A 7 37.33 -39.97 14.51
CA SER A 7 37.15 -38.51 14.52
C SER A 7 35.67 -38.17 14.41
N THR A 8 35.02 -37.95 15.56
CA THR A 8 33.71 -37.32 15.66
C THR A 8 33.88 -35.83 15.37
N LEU A 9 33.61 -35.40 14.13
CA LEU A 9 33.52 -33.99 13.79
C LEU A 9 32.20 -33.45 14.36
N ALA A 10 32.31 -32.70 15.45
CA ALA A 10 31.18 -32.11 16.15
C ALA A 10 30.46 -31.08 15.27
N LEU A 11 29.15 -31.30 15.12
CA LEU A 11 28.18 -30.38 14.54
C LEU A 11 28.07 -29.14 15.45
N ALA A 12 28.77 -28.06 15.13
CA ALA A 12 28.58 -26.75 15.73
C ALA A 12 28.00 -25.79 14.67
N LEU A 13 26.71 -25.96 14.36
CA LEU A 13 25.97 -25.06 13.49
C LEU A 13 25.17 -24.06 14.33
N MET A 14 25.73 -22.85 14.45
CA MET A 14 25.10 -21.56 14.76
C MET A 14 23.85 -21.54 15.67
N THR A 15 24.06 -21.33 16.96
CA THR A 15 23.09 -20.65 17.84
C THR A 15 23.50 -19.19 18.06
N ALA A 16 23.48 -18.40 16.99
CA ALA A 16 23.26 -16.96 17.12
C ALA A 16 21.74 -16.77 17.18
N LEU A 17 21.14 -17.07 18.34
CA LEU A 17 19.80 -16.62 18.65
C LEU A 17 19.85 -15.11 18.66
N ALA A 18 19.48 -14.49 17.54
CA ALA A 18 19.04 -13.12 17.53
C ALA A 18 18.01 -13.01 18.66
N THR A 19 18.28 -12.16 19.65
CA THR A 19 17.27 -11.67 20.57
C THR A 19 16.31 -10.83 19.73
N GLY A 20 15.48 -11.50 18.93
CA GLY A 20 14.37 -10.90 18.24
C GLY A 20 13.41 -10.48 19.33
N HIS A 21 13.41 -9.20 19.66
CA HIS A 21 12.35 -8.62 20.46
C HIS A 21 11.02 -8.99 19.80
N ALA A 22 10.00 -9.33 20.60
CA ALA A 22 8.67 -9.49 20.07
C ALA A 22 8.27 -8.19 19.36
N GLN A 23 8.13 -8.26 18.04
CA GLN A 23 7.71 -7.16 17.19
C GLN A 23 6.30 -7.41 16.69
N ASN A 24 5.58 -6.30 16.60
CA ASN A 24 4.25 -6.21 16.03
C ASN A 24 4.38 -5.51 14.68
N LYS A 25 3.95 -6.17 13.61
CA LYS A 25 3.97 -5.61 12.27
C LYS A 25 2.57 -5.60 11.68
N VAL A 26 2.06 -4.40 11.43
CA VAL A 26 0.78 -4.22 10.74
C VAL A 26 1.02 -4.25 9.24
N VAL A 27 0.23 -5.02 8.52
CA VAL A 27 0.24 -5.08 7.07
C VAL A 27 -1.15 -4.66 6.57
N PRO A 28 -1.25 -3.54 5.85
CA PRO A 28 -0.17 -2.61 5.47
C PRO A 28 0.25 -1.65 6.63
N PRO A 29 1.51 -1.17 6.66
CA PRO A 29 2.03 -0.39 7.80
C PRO A 29 1.31 0.92 8.09
N HIS A 30 0.78 1.62 7.08
CA HIS A 30 0.10 2.91 7.25
C HIS A 30 -1.22 2.80 8.01
N LEU A 31 -1.77 1.59 8.16
CA LEU A 31 -2.99 1.33 8.92
C LEU A 31 -2.74 0.96 10.38
N THR A 32 -1.50 1.12 10.88
CA THR A 32 -1.18 0.83 12.29
C THR A 32 -2.09 1.58 13.27
N SER A 33 -2.37 2.86 13.01
CA SER A 33 -3.16 3.73 13.88
C SER A 33 -4.27 4.47 13.14
N VAL A 34 -4.64 3.99 11.95
CA VAL A 34 -5.65 4.61 11.07
C VAL A 34 -6.58 3.51 10.60
N GLU A 35 -7.87 3.81 10.53
CA GLU A 35 -8.89 2.91 9.99
C GLU A 35 -8.64 2.69 8.49
N GLY A 36 -8.89 1.48 8.01
CA GLY A 36 -8.87 1.17 6.61
C GLY A 36 -9.92 1.94 5.81
N SER A 37 -9.72 1.97 4.49
CA SER A 37 -10.64 2.62 3.56
C SER A 37 -11.87 1.77 3.23
N SER A 38 -11.99 0.58 3.82
CA SER A 38 -13.05 -0.37 3.53
C SER A 38 -13.25 -1.38 4.65
N PHE A 39 -14.22 -2.25 4.45
CA PHE A 39 -14.51 -3.38 5.31
C PHE A 39 -14.54 -4.66 4.47
N PHE A 40 -14.20 -5.76 5.11
CA PHE A 40 -14.26 -7.10 4.53
C PHE A 40 -15.11 -7.99 5.43
N ASP A 41 -16.16 -8.55 4.85
CA ASP A 41 -17.07 -9.45 5.54
C ASP A 41 -16.51 -10.87 5.53
N LEU A 42 -15.60 -11.19 4.60
CA LEU A 42 -14.93 -12.49 4.53
C LEU A 42 -13.76 -12.54 5.54
N PRO A 43 -13.55 -13.65 6.27
CA PRO A 43 -14.19 -14.95 6.13
C PRO A 43 -15.53 -15.14 6.87
N TYR A 44 -16.06 -14.11 7.52
CA TYR A 44 -17.11 -14.24 8.54
C TYR A 44 -18.49 -13.72 8.14
N VAL A 45 -18.78 -13.70 6.85
CA VAL A 45 -20.09 -13.31 6.31
C VAL A 45 -21.14 -14.39 6.59
N TYR A 46 -20.73 -15.67 6.53
CA TYR A 46 -21.59 -16.85 6.68
C TYR A 46 -20.95 -17.86 7.63
N ASN A 47 -21.77 -18.70 8.25
CA ASN A 47 -21.32 -19.78 9.16
C ASN A 47 -20.53 -20.92 8.49
N ALA A 48 -20.39 -20.89 7.16
CA ALA A 48 -19.52 -21.75 6.38
C ALA A 48 -18.88 -20.95 5.24
N GLY A 49 -17.74 -21.42 4.73
CA GLY A 49 -17.03 -20.77 3.63
C GLY A 49 -15.57 -21.16 3.51
N ARG A 50 -14.96 -20.76 2.41
CA ARG A 50 -13.53 -20.94 2.13
C ARG A 50 -12.92 -19.63 1.70
N TYR A 51 -11.73 -19.33 2.24
CA TYR A 51 -11.09 -18.04 2.10
C TYR A 51 -9.59 -18.22 1.95
N GLN A 52 -9.00 -17.48 1.03
CA GLN A 52 -7.56 -17.39 0.86
C GLN A 52 -7.15 -15.93 0.83
N GLN A 53 -6.11 -15.58 1.58
CA GLN A 53 -5.48 -14.28 1.52
C GLN A 53 -3.98 -14.47 1.27
N ILE A 54 -3.44 -13.75 0.31
CA ILE A 54 -2.00 -13.74 0.01
C ILE A 54 -1.47 -12.37 0.39
N TRP A 55 -0.38 -12.32 1.16
CA TRP A 55 0.43 -11.12 1.35
C TRP A 55 1.78 -11.24 0.65
N GLU A 56 2.18 -10.20 -0.08
CA GLU A 56 3.52 -10.06 -0.65
C GLU A 56 4.59 -10.28 0.43
N GLY A 57 5.55 -11.17 0.18
CA GLY A 57 6.64 -11.48 1.12
C GLY A 57 7.40 -10.25 1.63
N PRO A 58 7.74 -9.25 0.79
CA PRO A 58 8.34 -7.99 1.25
C PRO A 58 7.48 -7.18 2.23
N ALA A 59 6.15 -7.33 2.19
CA ALA A 59 5.24 -6.69 3.15
C ALA A 59 5.38 -7.32 4.54
N VAL A 60 5.70 -8.61 4.59
CA VAL A 60 5.77 -9.40 5.81
C VAL A 60 7.14 -9.25 6.50
N CYS A 61 8.25 -9.42 5.79
CA CYS A 61 9.58 -9.32 6.39
C CYS A 61 10.68 -9.05 5.34
N ALA A 62 11.85 -8.63 5.79
CA ALA A 62 12.99 -8.43 4.89
C ALA A 62 13.60 -9.76 4.41
N GLY A 63 13.61 -10.80 5.26
CA GLY A 63 14.18 -12.11 4.95
C GLY A 63 13.47 -13.27 5.63
N THR A 64 13.44 -13.29 6.97
CA THR A 64 12.76 -14.33 7.75
C THR A 64 11.96 -13.71 8.89
N ALA A 65 10.80 -14.28 9.20
CA ALA A 65 9.98 -13.91 10.34
C ALA A 65 9.50 -15.16 11.07
N LEU A 66 9.51 -15.13 12.40
CA LEU A 66 8.81 -16.11 13.22
C LEU A 66 7.47 -15.51 13.63
N ILE A 67 6.37 -16.04 13.08
CA ILE A 67 5.01 -15.55 13.31
C ILE A 67 4.33 -16.42 14.36
N ASN A 68 3.99 -15.83 15.50
CA ASN A 68 3.35 -16.52 16.62
C ASN A 68 1.82 -16.35 16.63
N GLN A 69 1.34 -15.26 16.01
CA GLN A 69 -0.06 -14.91 16.00
C GLN A 69 -0.38 -14.01 14.80
N LEU A 70 -1.53 -14.27 14.19
CA LEU A 70 -2.20 -13.35 13.28
C LEU A 70 -3.37 -12.71 14.03
N SER A 71 -3.47 -11.39 13.96
CA SER A 71 -4.57 -10.67 14.61
C SER A 71 -5.23 -9.74 13.61
N PHE A 72 -6.56 -9.69 13.63
CA PHE A 72 -7.37 -8.75 12.87
C PHE A 72 -8.12 -7.83 13.85
N ARG A 73 -8.63 -6.72 13.33
CA ARG A 73 -9.51 -5.83 14.07
C ARG A 73 -10.82 -5.67 13.32
N ARG A 74 -11.88 -5.36 14.05
CA ARG A 74 -13.18 -5.04 13.44
C ARG A 74 -13.11 -3.75 12.64
N ASP A 75 -13.98 -3.64 11.66
CA ASP A 75 -14.28 -2.37 11.01
C ASP A 75 -15.12 -1.47 11.94
N THR A 76 -14.93 -0.16 11.80
CA THR A 76 -15.56 0.88 12.61
C THR A 76 -16.48 1.79 11.80
N ASP A 77 -16.60 1.60 10.48
CA ASP A 77 -17.64 2.25 9.66
C ASP A 77 -19.04 1.78 10.11
N ASN A 78 -19.16 0.49 10.43
CA ASN A 78 -20.31 0.00 11.18
C ASN A 78 -20.19 0.35 12.68
N LYS A 79 -20.93 1.37 13.12
CA LYS A 79 -20.93 1.87 14.51
C LYS A 79 -21.69 1.00 15.53
N THR A 80 -22.17 -0.17 15.14
CA THR A 80 -22.91 -1.08 16.04
C THR A 80 -22.00 -2.11 16.71
N ALA A 81 -22.40 -2.61 17.87
CA ALA A 81 -21.68 -3.68 18.57
C ALA A 81 -21.88 -5.03 17.86
N TYR A 82 -20.86 -5.89 17.86
CA TYR A 82 -20.96 -7.27 17.37
C TYR A 82 -21.10 -8.24 18.54
N ALA A 83 -22.01 -9.20 18.41
CA ALA A 83 -22.07 -10.32 19.34
C ALA A 83 -20.90 -11.28 19.10
N ALA A 84 -20.50 -12.02 20.14
CA ALA A 84 -19.59 -13.14 19.98
C ALA A 84 -20.21 -14.17 19.03
N THR A 85 -19.42 -14.70 18.10
CA THR A 85 -19.91 -15.60 17.04
C THR A 85 -19.01 -16.81 16.92
N THR A 86 -19.59 -18.02 16.89
CA THR A 86 -18.84 -19.27 16.82
C THR A 86 -19.01 -19.94 15.46
N PHE A 87 -17.89 -20.29 14.85
CA PHE A 87 -17.80 -21.00 13.58
C PHE A 87 -17.38 -22.45 13.82
N PRO A 88 -18.25 -23.43 13.55
CA PRO A 88 -17.91 -24.85 13.71
C PRO A 88 -16.93 -25.30 12.64
N ASN A 89 -16.23 -26.41 12.89
CA ASN A 89 -15.39 -27.11 11.91
C ASN A 89 -14.40 -26.19 11.18
N THR A 90 -13.81 -25.25 11.91
CA THR A 90 -12.87 -24.27 11.38
C THR A 90 -11.49 -24.90 11.23
N THR A 91 -10.97 -24.84 10.01
CA THR A 91 -9.59 -25.17 9.67
C THR A 91 -8.89 -23.90 9.23
N VAL A 92 -7.72 -23.64 9.80
CA VAL A 92 -6.88 -22.51 9.42
C VAL A 92 -5.50 -23.03 9.06
N ARG A 93 -5.00 -22.60 7.91
CA ARG A 93 -3.69 -22.97 7.39
C ARG A 93 -2.90 -21.71 7.07
N LEU A 94 -1.61 -21.74 7.38
CA LEU A 94 -0.67 -20.68 7.05
C LEU A 94 0.51 -21.28 6.29
N GLY A 95 0.98 -20.62 5.24
CA GLY A 95 2.00 -21.21 4.39
C GLY A 95 2.67 -20.25 3.43
N PHE A 96 3.39 -20.84 2.49
CA PHE A 96 4.10 -20.17 1.41
C PHE A 96 3.36 -20.39 0.10
N THR A 97 3.36 -19.40 -0.78
CA THR A 97 2.95 -19.59 -2.17
C THR A 97 3.85 -18.79 -3.11
N PRO A 98 4.20 -19.32 -4.30
CA PRO A 98 4.88 -18.52 -5.32
C PRO A 98 3.94 -17.52 -6.00
N VAL A 99 2.62 -17.63 -5.79
CA VAL A 99 1.62 -16.75 -6.39
C VAL A 99 1.65 -15.38 -5.71
N THR A 100 1.74 -14.30 -6.48
CA THR A 100 1.60 -12.94 -5.97
C THR A 100 0.12 -12.58 -5.79
N PRO A 101 -0.24 -11.60 -4.93
CA PRO A 101 -1.60 -11.06 -4.91
C PRO A 101 -2.12 -10.68 -6.29
N ALA A 102 -1.25 -10.19 -7.19
CA ALA A 102 -1.63 -9.80 -8.54
C ALA A 102 -1.98 -10.99 -9.42
N ALA A 103 -1.26 -12.10 -9.26
CA ALA A 103 -1.46 -13.34 -9.99
C ALA A 103 -2.50 -14.29 -9.35
N MET A 104 -3.11 -13.90 -8.23
CA MET A 104 -4.10 -14.73 -7.56
C MET A 104 -5.26 -15.07 -8.50
N SER A 105 -5.56 -16.36 -8.60
CA SER A 105 -6.63 -16.95 -9.39
C SER A 105 -7.93 -17.02 -8.59
N THR A 106 -9.08 -17.05 -9.26
CA THR A 106 -10.37 -17.39 -8.65
C THR A 106 -10.49 -18.88 -8.31
N THR A 107 -9.57 -19.72 -8.75
CA THR A 107 -9.52 -21.15 -8.42
C THR A 107 -8.60 -21.38 -7.22
N PHE A 108 -9.16 -21.82 -6.09
CA PHE A 108 -8.43 -21.97 -4.82
C PHE A 108 -7.21 -22.90 -4.94
N ALA A 109 -7.32 -23.99 -5.71
CA ALA A 109 -6.24 -24.94 -5.91
C ALA A 109 -5.06 -24.36 -6.69
N THR A 110 -5.31 -23.44 -7.64
CA THR A 110 -4.26 -22.76 -8.42
C THR A 110 -3.39 -21.89 -7.52
N ASN A 111 -3.99 -21.22 -6.53
CA ASN A 111 -3.25 -20.39 -5.57
C ASN A 111 -2.36 -21.21 -4.62
N LEU A 112 -2.68 -22.50 -4.45
CA LEU A 112 -1.94 -23.46 -3.63
C LEU A 112 -0.90 -24.26 -4.45
N ALA A 113 -0.82 -24.07 -5.77
CA ALA A 113 0.13 -24.81 -6.59
C ALA A 113 1.57 -24.45 -6.19
N GLY A 114 2.34 -25.44 -5.72
CA GLY A 114 3.68 -25.23 -5.17
C GLY A 114 3.70 -24.59 -3.78
N ALA A 115 2.54 -24.44 -3.14
CA ALA A 115 2.44 -23.93 -1.79
C ALA A 115 2.82 -25.00 -0.74
N THR A 116 3.42 -24.55 0.36
CA THR A 116 3.66 -25.39 1.55
C THR A 116 2.85 -24.81 2.69
N MET A 117 1.83 -25.54 3.13
CA MET A 117 0.86 -25.06 4.14
C MET A 117 1.01 -25.84 5.45
N THR A 118 1.01 -25.12 6.56
CA THR A 118 0.96 -25.64 7.93
C THR A 118 -0.43 -25.41 8.51
N THR A 119 -1.06 -26.46 9.00
CA THR A 119 -2.36 -26.36 9.68
C THR A 119 -2.16 -25.83 11.10
N ILE A 120 -2.76 -24.67 11.42
CA ILE A 120 -2.72 -24.06 12.76
C ILE A 120 -3.99 -24.37 13.57
N LEU A 121 -5.13 -24.55 12.90
CA LEU A 121 -6.38 -25.05 13.47
C LEU A 121 -6.93 -26.14 12.54
N ASN A 122 -7.44 -27.25 13.09
CA ASN A 122 -7.90 -28.38 12.30
C ASN A 122 -9.30 -28.84 12.74
N GLY A 123 -10.33 -28.40 12.02
CA GLY A 123 -11.72 -28.83 12.26
C GLY A 123 -12.27 -28.50 13.64
N VAL A 124 -11.82 -27.41 14.28
CA VAL A 124 -12.25 -27.03 15.64
C VAL A 124 -13.32 -25.93 15.60
N SER A 125 -14.16 -25.85 16.64
CA SER A 125 -15.02 -24.68 16.83
C SER A 125 -14.17 -23.47 17.19
N TYR A 126 -14.29 -22.39 16.42
CA TYR A 126 -13.56 -21.15 16.62
C TYR A 126 -14.52 -20.00 16.91
N SER A 127 -14.31 -19.31 18.02
CA SER A 127 -15.19 -18.23 18.48
C SER A 127 -14.53 -16.88 18.30
N LEU A 128 -15.20 -15.98 17.57
CA LEU A 128 -14.88 -14.57 17.51
C LEU A 128 -15.37 -13.85 18.76
N PRO A 129 -14.58 -12.91 19.31
CA PRO A 129 -14.98 -12.15 20.47
C PRO A 129 -16.13 -11.19 20.14
N ALA A 130 -16.95 -10.86 21.14
CA ALA A 130 -17.86 -9.74 21.05
C ALA A 130 -17.08 -8.44 20.89
N GLN A 131 -17.63 -7.49 20.13
CA GLN A 131 -17.00 -6.21 19.88
C GLN A 131 -17.90 -5.06 20.32
N PRO A 132 -17.40 -4.07 21.07
CA PRO A 132 -18.18 -2.88 21.40
C PRO A 132 -18.42 -2.01 20.16
N ALA A 133 -19.43 -1.15 20.23
CA ALA A 133 -19.56 -0.03 19.29
C ALA A 133 -18.38 0.92 19.46
N LEU A 134 -17.75 1.34 18.36
CA LEU A 134 -16.56 2.20 18.35
C LEU A 134 -16.73 3.33 17.33
N SER A 135 -16.03 4.45 17.56
CA SER A 135 -15.94 5.61 16.65
C SER A 135 -14.49 5.96 16.27
N SER A 136 -13.55 5.13 16.70
CA SER A 136 -12.12 5.23 16.48
C SER A 136 -11.58 3.86 16.11
N VAL A 137 -10.39 3.83 15.49
CA VAL A 137 -9.67 2.60 15.12
C VAL A 137 -9.76 1.52 16.18
N ALA A 138 -10.20 0.34 15.78
CA ALA A 138 -10.38 -0.78 16.68
C ALA A 138 -9.04 -1.42 17.12
N PRO A 139 -8.97 -2.05 18.30
CA PRO A 139 -7.82 -2.86 18.66
C PRO A 139 -7.79 -4.16 17.84
N PHE A 140 -6.59 -4.69 17.58
CA PHE A 140 -6.41 -6.02 17.00
C PHE A 140 -6.70 -7.09 18.05
N ASN A 141 -7.94 -7.60 18.10
CA ASN A 141 -8.41 -8.55 19.10
C ASN A 141 -9.06 -9.83 18.52
N VAL A 142 -9.12 -9.96 17.19
CA VAL A 142 -9.52 -11.21 16.52
C VAL A 142 -8.27 -12.04 16.25
N HIS A 143 -8.01 -13.05 17.09
CA HIS A 143 -6.71 -13.73 17.11
C HIS A 143 -6.77 -15.15 16.56
N TYR A 144 -5.82 -15.48 15.70
CA TYR A 144 -5.45 -16.85 15.37
C TYR A 144 -4.09 -17.17 15.98
N PRO A 145 -4.05 -17.84 17.15
CA PRO A 145 -2.79 -18.27 17.72
C PRO A 145 -2.21 -19.40 16.86
N THR A 146 -0.89 -19.36 16.64
CA THR A 146 -0.19 -20.51 16.09
C THR A 146 0.29 -21.37 17.27
N THR A 147 -0.24 -22.59 17.42
CA THR A 147 0.21 -23.51 18.49
C THR A 147 1.69 -23.84 18.38
N THR A 148 2.24 -23.78 17.16
CA THR A 148 3.67 -23.76 16.87
C THR A 148 3.96 -22.50 16.05
N PRO A 149 4.92 -21.65 16.46
CA PRO A 149 5.33 -20.50 15.67
C PRO A 149 5.62 -20.86 14.20
N PHE A 150 5.09 -20.09 13.27
CA PHE A 150 5.30 -20.29 11.85
C PHE A 150 6.56 -19.53 11.40
N LEU A 151 7.60 -20.27 10.99
CA LEU A 151 8.80 -19.69 10.40
C LEU A 151 8.52 -19.32 8.94
N PHE A 152 8.24 -18.05 8.68
CA PHE A 152 8.14 -17.51 7.33
C PHE A 152 9.53 -17.16 6.78
N GLN A 153 9.90 -17.75 5.64
CA GLN A 153 11.09 -17.42 4.86
C GLN A 153 10.70 -16.77 3.53
N ARG A 154 11.00 -15.48 3.35
CA ARG A 154 10.65 -14.72 2.15
C ARG A 154 11.21 -15.34 0.86
N SER A 155 12.34 -16.04 0.95
CA SER A 155 12.94 -16.75 -0.19
C SER A 155 12.06 -17.88 -0.74
N GLN A 156 11.07 -18.36 0.03
CA GLN A 156 10.11 -19.38 -0.40
C GLN A 156 8.83 -18.80 -1.03
N GLY A 157 8.69 -17.46 -1.09
CA GLY A 157 7.58 -16.79 -1.76
C GLY A 157 6.80 -15.86 -0.82
N ASN A 158 5.48 -15.85 -1.01
CA ASN A 158 4.51 -14.98 -0.35
C ASN A 158 3.82 -15.69 0.82
N LEU A 159 3.35 -14.93 1.80
CA LEU A 159 2.61 -15.48 2.94
C LEU A 159 1.18 -15.76 2.50
N MET A 160 0.70 -16.96 2.75
CA MET A 160 -0.67 -17.36 2.42
C MET A 160 -1.41 -17.83 3.66
N LEU A 161 -2.58 -17.23 3.90
CA LEU A 161 -3.56 -17.70 4.86
C LEU A 161 -4.71 -18.37 4.10
N GLU A 162 -5.13 -19.52 4.60
CA GLU A 162 -6.39 -20.14 4.18
C GLU A 162 -7.26 -20.45 5.40
N ILE A 163 -8.52 -20.05 5.33
CA ILE A 163 -9.53 -20.33 6.36
C ILE A 163 -10.66 -21.10 5.69
N VAL A 164 -11.04 -22.22 6.29
CA VAL A 164 -12.16 -23.05 5.86
C VAL A 164 -13.09 -23.25 7.05
N HIS A 165 -14.31 -22.75 6.94
CA HIS A 165 -15.43 -23.15 7.79
C HIS A 165 -16.20 -24.22 7.01
N ALA A 166 -16.05 -25.49 7.41
CA ALA A 166 -16.58 -26.61 6.62
C ALA A 166 -18.12 -26.61 6.57
N GLY A 167 -18.67 -27.04 5.43
CA GLY A 167 -20.11 -27.13 5.19
C GLY A 167 -20.62 -26.08 4.20
N GLN A 168 -21.94 -25.96 4.15
CA GLN A 168 -22.67 -25.00 3.31
C GLN A 168 -23.24 -23.89 4.19
N ALA A 169 -23.19 -22.65 3.71
CA ALA A 169 -23.74 -21.52 4.44
C ALA A 169 -25.26 -21.68 4.63
N THR A 170 -25.71 -21.66 5.89
CA THR A 170 -27.13 -21.71 6.26
C THR A 170 -27.59 -20.46 7.01
N SER A 171 -26.65 -19.66 7.52
CA SER A 171 -26.94 -18.40 8.19
C SER A 171 -25.85 -17.36 7.95
N LYS A 172 -26.24 -16.09 8.00
CA LYS A 172 -25.33 -14.94 7.99
C LYS A 172 -24.79 -14.69 9.40
N ALA A 173 -23.48 -14.45 9.51
CA ALA A 173 -22.81 -14.06 10.74
C ALA A 173 -22.53 -12.54 10.76
N LEU A 174 -22.14 -11.95 9.62
CA LEU A 174 -21.87 -10.51 9.44
C LEU A 174 -20.88 -9.93 10.47
N TYR A 175 -19.69 -10.55 10.56
CA TYR A 175 -18.61 -10.03 11.38
C TYR A 175 -17.57 -9.35 10.49
N THR A 176 -17.65 -8.02 10.37
CA THR A 176 -16.83 -7.29 9.41
C THR A 176 -15.47 -6.92 10.00
N LEU A 177 -14.42 -7.13 9.21
CA LEU A 177 -13.05 -6.78 9.56
C LEU A 177 -12.68 -5.46 8.90
N ASP A 178 -11.87 -4.66 9.60
CA ASP A 178 -11.25 -3.49 9.02
C ASP A 178 -10.31 -3.95 7.91
N GLY A 179 -10.37 -3.28 6.77
CA GLY A 179 -9.51 -3.59 5.65
C GLY A 179 -9.27 -2.41 4.75
N GLU A 180 -8.34 -2.63 3.83
CA GLU A 180 -8.11 -1.66 2.78
C GLU A 180 -8.72 -2.19 1.50
N ALA A 181 -9.70 -1.48 0.97
CA ALA A 181 -10.00 -1.65 -0.43
C ALA A 181 -8.90 -0.97 -1.25
N PRO A 182 -8.55 -1.52 -2.40
CA PRO A 182 -7.91 -0.75 -3.45
C PRO A 182 -8.98 0.13 -4.05
N SER A 183 -9.36 1.17 -3.33
CA SER A 183 -9.14 2.39 -4.06
C SER A 183 -7.62 2.42 -4.24
N ALA A 184 -7.14 2.54 -5.47
CA ALA A 184 -6.09 3.52 -5.63
C ALA A 184 -6.68 4.75 -4.94
N ALA A 185 -6.45 4.92 -3.63
CA ALA A 185 -6.81 6.13 -2.94
C ALA A 185 -5.95 7.10 -3.70
N ALA A 186 -6.57 7.77 -4.66
CA ALA A 186 -5.89 8.58 -5.63
C ALA A 186 -4.91 9.41 -4.82
N GLY A 187 -3.66 9.46 -5.24
CA GLY A 187 -2.70 10.25 -4.50
C GLY A 187 -3.25 11.66 -4.35
N TYR A 188 -2.97 12.28 -3.22
CA TYR A 188 -3.53 13.59 -2.92
C TYR A 188 -2.71 14.67 -3.65
N VAL A 189 -3.41 15.59 -4.33
CA VAL A 189 -2.79 16.71 -5.04
C VAL A 189 -3.34 18.01 -4.46
N ARG A 190 -2.47 18.83 -3.86
CA ARG A 190 -2.85 20.14 -3.32
C ARG A 190 -2.06 21.24 -4.02
N PRO A 191 -2.70 22.08 -4.84
CA PRO A 191 -2.04 23.26 -5.37
C PRO A 191 -1.81 24.30 -4.27
N PHE A 192 -0.73 25.06 -4.37
CA PHE A 192 -0.43 26.17 -3.48
C PHE A 192 0.39 27.25 -4.19
N GLY A 193 0.32 28.49 -3.69
CA GLY A 193 0.95 29.63 -4.34
C GLY A 193 0.26 30.05 -5.64
N SER A 194 0.91 30.94 -6.39
CA SER A 194 0.40 31.49 -7.66
C SER A 194 1.44 31.38 -8.76
N PHE A 195 1.01 31.34 -10.01
CA PHE A 195 1.92 31.49 -11.15
C PHE A 195 2.41 32.94 -11.28
N GLY A 196 3.59 33.13 -11.87
CA GLY A 196 4.13 34.45 -12.17
C GLY A 196 3.56 35.06 -13.45
N ARG A 197 3.91 36.31 -13.72
CA ARG A 197 3.32 37.04 -14.85
C ARG A 197 4.01 36.69 -16.17
N PHE A 198 3.26 36.08 -17.09
CA PHE A 198 3.68 35.86 -18.49
C PHE A 198 3.56 37.12 -19.33
N SER A 199 4.44 37.27 -20.33
CA SER A 199 4.38 38.37 -21.31
C SER A 199 3.15 38.28 -22.21
N GLY A 200 2.72 37.05 -22.55
CA GLY A 200 1.50 36.77 -23.31
C GLY A 200 0.20 36.91 -22.53
N GLY A 201 0.28 37.21 -21.23
CA GLY A 201 -0.89 37.28 -20.33
C GLY A 201 -1.58 35.92 -20.17
N ASP A 202 -0.82 34.82 -20.20
CA ASP A 202 -1.27 33.47 -19.92
C ASP A 202 -1.73 33.32 -18.47
N THR A 203 -2.67 32.39 -18.23
CA THR A 203 -3.16 32.03 -16.90
C THR A 203 -3.10 30.52 -16.72
N PRO A 204 -1.88 29.93 -16.67
CA PRO A 204 -1.74 28.50 -16.72
C PRO A 204 -2.33 27.83 -15.49
N THR A 205 -2.87 26.63 -15.69
CA THR A 205 -3.27 25.74 -14.59
C THR A 205 -2.31 24.56 -14.56
N PHE A 206 -1.51 24.45 -13.50
CA PHE A 206 -0.60 23.32 -13.29
C PHE A 206 -1.24 22.29 -12.36
N THR A 207 -1.36 21.05 -12.83
CA THR A 207 -2.09 19.96 -12.15
C THR A 207 -1.33 18.64 -12.21
N CYS A 208 -1.78 17.67 -11.41
CA CYS A 208 -1.34 16.28 -11.45
C CYS A 208 -2.57 15.35 -11.43
N ASP A 209 -2.53 14.25 -12.17
CA ASP A 209 -3.56 13.21 -12.13
C ASP A 209 -3.40 12.36 -10.85
N ALA A 210 -4.20 12.70 -9.84
CA ALA A 210 -4.27 12.01 -8.56
C ALA A 210 -4.48 10.50 -8.72
N ALA A 211 -5.28 10.04 -9.68
CA ALA A 211 -5.61 8.62 -9.83
C ALA A 211 -4.39 7.79 -10.25
N LYS A 212 -3.40 8.42 -10.90
CA LYS A 212 -2.13 7.78 -11.30
C LYS A 212 -1.06 7.87 -10.22
N LEU A 213 -1.23 8.75 -9.24
CA LEU A 213 -0.26 9.02 -8.18
C LEU A 213 -0.32 7.93 -7.09
N ILE A 214 0.02 6.69 -7.43
CA ILE A 214 0.07 5.51 -6.55
C ILE A 214 1.38 4.74 -6.77
N PRO A 215 1.85 3.92 -5.81
CA PRO A 215 2.98 3.01 -6.05
C PRO A 215 2.78 2.17 -7.31
N GLY A 216 3.78 2.16 -8.20
CA GLY A 216 3.71 1.50 -9.51
C GLY A 216 2.94 2.26 -10.59
N GLY A 217 2.30 3.38 -10.24
CA GLY A 217 1.65 4.30 -11.17
C GLY A 217 2.63 5.33 -11.73
N ALA A 218 2.19 6.59 -11.84
CA ALA A 218 3.01 7.68 -12.35
C ALA A 218 2.66 9.04 -11.75
N ILE A 219 3.67 9.90 -11.62
CA ILE A 219 3.46 11.34 -11.44
C ILE A 219 3.14 11.93 -12.82
N ALA A 220 1.85 12.07 -13.12
CA ALA A 220 1.37 12.56 -14.41
C ALA A 220 0.97 14.04 -14.29
N LEU A 221 1.90 14.93 -14.66
CA LEU A 221 1.75 16.38 -14.57
C LEU A 221 1.21 16.95 -15.88
N SER A 222 0.42 18.02 -15.77
CA SER A 222 0.00 18.81 -16.92
C SER A 222 -0.08 20.30 -16.62
N VAL A 223 0.22 21.11 -17.63
CA VAL A 223 -0.07 22.54 -17.67
C VAL A 223 -0.99 22.83 -18.85
N THR A 224 -2.05 23.60 -18.62
CA THR A 224 -3.01 24.02 -19.66
C THR A 224 -3.16 25.54 -19.70
N ALA A 225 -3.91 26.05 -20.68
CA ALA A 225 -4.22 27.48 -20.86
C ALA A 225 -3.00 28.37 -21.18
N LEU A 226 -2.03 27.81 -21.91
CA LEU A 226 -0.95 28.57 -22.53
C LEU A 226 -1.42 29.09 -23.91
N LYS A 227 -1.04 30.32 -24.26
CA LYS A 227 -1.39 31.01 -25.51
C LYS A 227 -0.33 30.84 -26.59
N GLN A 228 0.88 30.43 -26.21
CA GLN A 228 1.98 30.18 -27.12
C GLN A 228 2.83 28.99 -26.65
N ALA A 229 3.72 28.51 -27.53
CA ALA A 229 4.70 27.51 -27.17
C ALA A 229 5.78 28.13 -26.26
N TYR A 230 6.13 27.43 -25.19
CA TYR A 230 7.22 27.80 -24.28
C TYR A 230 8.22 26.65 -24.20
N THR A 231 9.50 26.99 -24.03
CA THR A 231 10.46 26.03 -23.47
C THR A 231 10.18 25.92 -21.99
N ALA A 232 9.84 24.72 -21.51
CA ALA A 232 9.41 24.51 -20.14
C ALA A 232 10.01 23.24 -19.53
N ALA A 233 10.16 23.25 -18.22
CA ALA A 233 10.49 22.05 -17.45
C ALA A 233 9.71 22.02 -16.14
N ALA A 234 9.37 20.80 -15.72
CA ALA A 234 8.88 20.52 -14.38
C ALA A 234 10.07 20.15 -13.49
N PHE A 235 10.04 20.62 -12.24
CA PHE A 235 11.02 20.23 -11.25
C PHE A 235 10.35 19.75 -9.97
N PHE A 236 11.08 18.89 -9.26
CA PHE A 236 10.62 18.18 -8.08
C PHE A 236 11.53 18.46 -6.90
N GLY A 237 10.92 18.57 -5.73
CA GLY A 237 11.58 18.73 -4.45
C GLY A 237 10.94 17.89 -3.36
N PHE A 238 11.67 17.71 -2.27
CA PHE A 238 11.19 17.01 -1.07
C PHE A 238 10.76 17.97 0.04
N SER A 239 10.80 19.27 -0.21
CA SER A 239 10.41 20.31 0.75
C SER A 239 9.82 21.52 0.02
N ASN A 240 8.87 22.16 0.69
CA ASN A 240 8.34 23.49 0.36
C ASN A 240 8.73 24.54 1.41
N ALA A 241 9.65 24.21 2.32
CA ALA A 241 10.09 25.10 3.40
C ALA A 241 11.58 25.47 3.31
N LEU A 242 12.43 24.56 2.79
CA LEU A 242 13.87 24.76 2.69
C LEU A 242 14.42 24.12 1.41
N TRP A 243 15.36 24.79 0.76
CA TRP A 243 16.15 24.25 -0.35
C TRP A 243 17.62 24.63 -0.16
N ASN A 244 18.48 23.66 0.14
CA ASN A 244 19.90 23.88 0.42
C ASN A 244 20.16 24.98 1.47
N GLY A 245 19.33 25.02 2.52
CA GLY A 245 19.40 26.04 3.58
C GLY A 245 18.70 27.36 3.27
N ILE A 246 18.22 27.56 2.03
CA ILE A 246 17.45 28.74 1.63
C ILE A 246 15.98 28.54 2.02
N PRO A 247 15.37 29.44 2.80
CA PRO A 247 13.94 29.40 3.10
C PRO A 247 13.09 29.48 1.83
N LEU A 248 12.01 28.69 1.82
CA LEU A 248 10.96 28.74 0.81
C LEU A 248 9.66 29.23 1.46
N PRO A 249 8.80 29.95 0.72
CA PRO A 249 8.96 30.39 -0.67
C PRO A 249 10.08 31.44 -0.86
N LEU A 250 10.84 31.33 -1.96
CA LEU A 250 11.87 32.29 -2.35
C LEU A 250 11.33 33.22 -3.45
N ASP A 251 11.27 34.52 -3.17
CA ASP A 251 10.96 35.55 -4.17
C ASP A 251 12.11 35.67 -5.18
N LEU A 252 11.82 35.49 -6.47
CA LEU A 252 12.80 35.56 -7.55
C LEU A 252 12.97 36.98 -8.11
N GLY A 253 12.27 37.98 -7.54
CA GLY A 253 12.43 39.39 -7.88
C GLY A 253 13.88 39.87 -7.71
N ILE A 254 14.57 39.38 -6.67
CA ILE A 254 16.00 39.70 -6.43
C ILE A 254 16.92 39.14 -7.52
N LEU A 255 16.46 38.17 -8.31
CA LEU A 255 17.18 37.59 -9.46
C LEU A 255 16.70 38.16 -10.79
N GLY A 256 15.84 39.19 -10.78
CA GLY A 256 15.32 39.81 -12.00
C GLY A 256 14.04 39.18 -12.53
N ALA A 257 13.34 38.35 -11.76
CA ALA A 257 12.02 37.80 -12.09
C ALA A 257 10.94 38.29 -11.10
N PRO A 258 10.58 39.58 -11.08
CA PRO A 258 9.51 40.08 -10.23
C PRO A 258 8.21 39.30 -10.44
N SER A 259 7.42 39.16 -9.38
CA SER A 259 6.18 38.37 -9.35
C SER A 259 6.35 36.86 -9.56
N ASN A 260 7.58 36.35 -9.58
CA ASN A 260 7.85 34.91 -9.61
C ASN A 260 8.35 34.43 -8.26
N THR A 261 7.88 33.27 -7.85
CA THR A 261 8.24 32.65 -6.58
C THR A 261 8.68 31.21 -6.82
N LEU A 262 9.77 30.80 -6.18
CA LEU A 262 10.16 29.40 -6.08
C LEU A 262 9.51 28.82 -4.82
N TYR A 263 8.57 27.90 -5.00
CA TYR A 263 7.76 27.32 -3.92
C TYR A 263 8.30 26.00 -3.39
N THR A 264 9.12 25.31 -4.17
CA THR A 264 9.67 24.01 -3.81
C THR A 264 11.15 23.92 -4.15
N GLY A 265 11.88 23.07 -3.43
CA GLY A 265 13.25 22.74 -3.79
C GLY A 265 13.34 22.15 -5.19
N ARG A 266 14.47 22.39 -5.85
CA ARG A 266 14.74 21.90 -7.21
C ARG A 266 15.83 20.84 -7.14
N VAL A 267 15.41 19.58 -6.97
CA VAL A 267 16.30 18.41 -6.85
C VAL A 267 16.40 17.66 -8.16
N VAL A 268 15.25 17.41 -8.81
CA VAL A 268 15.16 16.74 -10.11
C VAL A 268 14.41 17.66 -11.06
N GLU A 269 14.83 17.67 -12.32
CA GLU A 269 14.21 18.47 -13.37
C GLU A 269 14.00 17.62 -14.62
N VAL A 270 12.84 17.79 -15.24
CA VAL A 270 12.42 17.01 -16.40
C VAL A 270 11.78 17.96 -17.40
N ALA A 271 12.16 17.81 -18.67
CA ALA A 271 11.54 18.57 -19.76
C ALA A 271 10.01 18.40 -19.72
N LEU A 272 9.29 19.49 -19.96
CA LEU A 272 7.84 19.52 -20.06
C LEU A 272 7.49 19.91 -21.51
N PRO A 273 7.34 18.94 -22.42
CA PRO A 273 7.04 19.23 -23.82
C PRO A 273 5.72 20.00 -23.94
N VAL A 274 5.76 21.22 -24.47
CA VAL A 274 4.59 22.05 -24.75
C VAL A 274 4.19 21.89 -26.21
N VAL A 275 2.96 21.45 -26.45
CA VAL A 275 2.42 21.14 -27.77
C VAL A 275 1.18 21.99 -28.03
N GLY A 276 1.04 22.49 -29.26
CA GLY A 276 -0.14 23.24 -29.70
C GLY A 276 -1.34 22.32 -29.99
N SER A 277 -2.53 22.84 -29.74
CA SER A 277 -3.83 22.25 -30.06
C SER A 277 -4.76 23.31 -30.65
N THR A 278 -5.99 22.92 -30.99
CA THR A 278 -7.02 23.85 -31.47
C THR A 278 -7.47 24.86 -30.42
N THR A 279 -7.20 24.62 -29.12
CA THR A 279 -7.65 25.46 -28.00
C THR A 279 -6.52 26.23 -27.33
N GLY A 280 -5.29 26.16 -27.85
CA GLY A 280 -4.11 26.82 -27.30
C GLY A 280 -2.92 25.86 -27.20
N TYR A 281 -2.09 26.04 -26.19
CA TYR A 281 -0.93 25.18 -25.92
C TYR A 281 -1.07 24.51 -24.55
N ALA A 282 -0.55 23.30 -24.44
CA ALA A 282 -0.51 22.55 -23.19
C ALA A 282 0.79 21.75 -23.11
N GLY A 283 1.28 21.55 -21.88
CA GLY A 283 2.44 20.70 -21.62
C GLY A 283 2.10 19.55 -20.71
N ALA A 284 2.70 18.39 -20.93
CA ALA A 284 2.49 17.22 -20.08
C ALA A 284 3.77 16.39 -19.95
N VAL A 285 4.00 15.84 -18.76
CA VAL A 285 5.09 14.90 -18.50
C VAL A 285 4.61 13.83 -17.54
N SER A 286 5.08 12.60 -17.73
CA SER A 286 4.74 11.48 -16.85
C SER A 286 6.03 10.79 -16.41
N LEU A 287 6.20 10.68 -15.10
CA LEU A 287 7.31 9.96 -14.48
C LEU A 287 6.81 8.70 -13.79
N PRO A 288 7.39 7.52 -14.05
CA PRO A 288 6.97 6.31 -13.37
C PRO A 288 7.23 6.44 -11.87
N LEU A 289 6.23 6.10 -11.05
CA LEU A 289 6.42 5.91 -9.62
C LEU A 289 6.90 4.47 -9.38
N PRO A 290 7.96 4.26 -8.59
CA PRO A 290 8.38 2.92 -8.23
C PRO A 290 7.23 2.13 -7.59
N THR A 291 7.17 0.83 -7.84
CA THR A 291 6.23 -0.10 -7.17
C THR A 291 6.51 -0.29 -5.68
N SER A 292 7.61 0.31 -5.18
CA SER A 292 7.95 0.28 -3.77
C SER A 292 6.91 1.05 -2.96
N ASN A 293 6.35 0.38 -1.97
CA ASN A 293 5.40 1.00 -1.06
C ASN A 293 6.03 1.99 -0.08
N ALA A 294 7.36 2.14 -0.08
CA ALA A 294 8.00 3.27 0.61
C ALA A 294 7.52 4.63 0.08
N PHE A 295 6.93 4.67 -1.13
CA PHE A 295 6.31 5.86 -1.69
C PHE A 295 4.86 6.07 -1.25
N ALA A 296 4.18 5.08 -0.66
CA ALA A 296 2.82 5.26 -0.15
C ALA A 296 2.81 6.31 0.97
N GLY A 297 1.96 7.34 0.84
CA GLY A 297 1.90 8.48 1.75
C GLY A 297 3.10 9.43 1.66
N TYR A 298 4.09 9.17 0.80
CA TYR A 298 5.26 10.01 0.66
C TYR A 298 4.91 11.32 -0.05
N ARG A 299 5.43 12.44 0.47
CA ARG A 299 5.17 13.79 -0.04
C ARG A 299 6.29 14.22 -0.98
N ILE A 300 5.89 14.59 -2.20
CA ILE A 300 6.74 15.17 -3.23
C ILE A 300 6.14 16.52 -3.59
N PHE A 301 6.97 17.49 -3.86
CA PHE A 301 6.54 18.80 -4.31
C PHE A 301 6.97 19.02 -5.75
N ALA A 302 6.12 19.63 -6.55
CA ALA A 302 6.40 19.91 -7.96
C ALA A 302 6.07 21.36 -8.30
N GLN A 303 6.81 21.92 -9.23
CA GLN A 303 6.56 23.23 -9.83
C GLN A 303 7.14 23.24 -11.25
N THR A 304 6.69 24.15 -12.10
CA THR A 304 7.23 24.31 -13.45
C THR A 304 7.85 25.68 -13.63
N TRP A 305 8.79 25.79 -14.57
CA TRP A 305 9.24 27.07 -15.09
C TRP A 305 9.14 27.09 -16.62
N PHE A 306 9.01 28.30 -17.16
CA PHE A 306 8.85 28.61 -18.57
C PHE A 306 9.88 29.66 -18.96
N ALA A 307 10.54 29.48 -20.09
CA ALA A 307 11.39 30.50 -20.69
C ALA A 307 10.51 31.56 -21.39
N ASP A 308 10.48 32.78 -20.85
CA ASP A 308 9.75 33.93 -21.36
C ASP A 308 10.59 35.20 -21.18
N ALA A 309 11.50 35.43 -22.14
CA ALA A 309 12.44 36.55 -22.11
C ALA A 309 11.77 37.93 -22.07
N ALA A 310 10.51 38.03 -22.51
CA ALA A 310 9.76 39.28 -22.51
C ALA A 310 9.02 39.54 -21.19
N ALA A 311 8.87 38.53 -20.32
CA ALA A 311 8.16 38.68 -19.05
C ALA A 311 8.98 39.48 -18.01
N ASN A 312 10.29 39.27 -17.97
CA ASN A 312 11.20 39.89 -17.00
C ASN A 312 12.67 39.72 -17.37
N ALA A 313 13.58 40.36 -16.63
CA ALA A 313 15.02 40.38 -16.93
C ALA A 313 15.69 39.00 -16.81
N LEU A 314 15.19 38.11 -15.93
CA LEU A 314 15.68 36.75 -15.83
C LEU A 314 15.17 35.85 -16.96
N GLY A 315 14.11 36.27 -17.65
CA GLY A 315 13.48 35.54 -18.74
C GLY A 315 12.78 34.25 -18.30
N VAL A 316 12.36 34.16 -17.04
CA VAL A 316 11.74 32.96 -16.46
C VAL A 316 10.41 33.32 -15.80
N VAL A 317 9.40 32.48 -16.04
CA VAL A 317 8.14 32.51 -15.31
C VAL A 317 7.92 31.17 -14.59
N THR A 318 7.45 31.18 -13.34
CA THR A 318 7.13 29.96 -12.57
C THR A 318 5.63 29.72 -12.44
N SER A 319 5.20 28.46 -12.33
CA SER A 319 3.80 28.13 -12.00
C SER A 319 3.52 28.23 -10.49
N ASN A 320 2.28 27.97 -10.08
CA ASN A 320 1.99 27.54 -8.71
C ASN A 320 2.77 26.25 -8.36
N GLY A 321 2.93 26.00 -7.06
CA GLY A 321 3.42 24.72 -6.55
C GLY A 321 2.31 23.67 -6.46
N LEU A 322 2.70 22.40 -6.48
CA LEU A 322 1.87 21.25 -6.17
C LEU A 322 2.51 20.45 -5.04
N GLU A 323 1.72 20.10 -4.04
CA GLU A 323 2.05 19.05 -3.09
C GLU A 323 1.37 17.77 -3.54
N LEU A 324 2.17 16.73 -3.72
CA LEU A 324 1.79 15.43 -4.23
C LEU A 324 2.04 14.40 -3.12
N THR A 325 0.99 13.75 -2.64
CA THR A 325 1.12 12.63 -1.70
C THR A 325 0.76 11.36 -2.44
N ALA A 326 1.70 10.44 -2.63
CA ALA A 326 1.38 9.19 -3.29
C ALA A 326 0.32 8.40 -2.49
N GLY A 327 -0.66 7.89 -3.21
CA GLY A 327 -1.74 7.10 -2.66
C GLY A 327 -1.24 5.82 -2.02
N THR A 328 -2.11 5.15 -1.28
CA THR A 328 -1.75 3.96 -0.52
C THR A 328 -1.91 2.67 -1.29
N GLY A 329 -2.40 2.74 -2.54
CA GLY A 329 -2.83 1.62 -3.38
C GLY A 329 -2.11 0.35 -2.98
N ASN A 330 -2.84 -0.59 -2.36
CA ASN A 330 -2.26 -1.68 -1.59
C ASN A 330 -2.05 -2.90 -2.51
N PRO A 331 -0.88 -3.07 -3.17
CA PRO A 331 -0.60 -4.32 -3.88
C PRO A 331 -0.23 -5.44 -2.91
N TYR A 332 -0.16 -5.17 -1.60
CA TYR A 332 0.40 -6.11 -0.64
C TYR A 332 -0.48 -7.31 -0.45
N THR A 333 -1.79 -7.21 -0.65
CA THR A 333 -2.70 -8.31 -0.35
C THR A 333 -3.83 -8.46 -1.37
N ARG A 334 -4.29 -9.71 -1.51
CA ARG A 334 -5.54 -10.01 -2.19
C ARG A 334 -6.27 -11.14 -1.49
N LEU A 335 -7.58 -10.97 -1.36
CA LEU A 335 -8.48 -11.91 -0.72
C LEU A 335 -9.42 -12.53 -1.75
N LEU A 336 -9.52 -13.86 -1.72
CA LEU A 336 -10.49 -14.67 -2.45
C LEU A 336 -11.39 -15.38 -1.45
N GLY A 337 -12.70 -15.43 -1.70
CA GLY A 337 -13.56 -16.26 -0.88
C GLY A 337 -14.80 -16.82 -1.57
N ALA A 338 -15.45 -17.73 -0.84
CA ALA A 338 -16.69 -18.40 -1.23
C ALA A 338 -17.51 -18.73 0.03
N SER A 339 -18.83 -18.74 -0.09
CA SER A 339 -19.77 -19.09 0.99
C SER A 339 -19.93 -20.61 1.21
N ASP A 340 -19.08 -21.41 0.57
CA ASP A 340 -19.05 -22.87 0.66
C ASP A 340 -17.63 -23.32 1.03
N GLY A 341 -17.49 -24.07 2.12
CA GLY A 341 -16.20 -24.60 2.57
C GLY A 341 -15.56 -25.61 1.62
N ALA A 342 -16.36 -26.24 0.76
CA ALA A 342 -15.93 -27.20 -0.27
C ALA A 342 -15.71 -26.55 -1.64
N ALA A 343 -15.88 -25.23 -1.77
CA ALA A 343 -15.76 -24.54 -3.04
C ALA A 343 -14.38 -24.74 -3.69
N THR A 344 -14.39 -25.01 -4.99
CA THR A 344 -13.18 -25.09 -5.84
C THR A 344 -12.81 -23.74 -6.44
N THR A 345 -13.80 -22.86 -6.60
CA THR A 345 -13.65 -21.48 -7.09
C THR A 345 -14.28 -20.49 -6.11
N GLY A 346 -13.79 -19.27 -6.09
CA GLY A 346 -14.36 -18.16 -5.31
C GLY A 346 -14.51 -16.89 -6.13
N PHE A 347 -14.82 -15.80 -5.45
CA PHE A 347 -14.87 -14.45 -5.99
C PHE A 347 -13.95 -13.54 -5.19
N PHE A 348 -13.40 -12.52 -5.85
CA PHE A 348 -12.73 -11.43 -5.14
C PHE A 348 -13.80 -10.54 -4.55
N GLU A 349 -13.75 -10.28 -3.24
CA GLU A 349 -14.84 -9.64 -2.49
C GLU A 349 -15.24 -8.27 -3.04
N LYS A 350 -14.29 -7.53 -3.61
CA LYS A 350 -14.52 -6.22 -4.22
C LYS A 350 -14.32 -6.21 -5.75
N GLY A 351 -14.44 -7.38 -6.40
CA GLY A 351 -14.34 -7.53 -7.86
C GLY A 351 -12.94 -7.80 -8.41
N ASN A 352 -12.85 -8.13 -9.70
CA ASN A 352 -11.64 -8.66 -10.36
C ASN A 352 -10.47 -7.66 -10.46
N SER A 353 -10.71 -6.37 -10.29
CA SER A 353 -9.69 -5.31 -10.38
C SER A 353 -9.16 -4.85 -9.03
N GLN A 354 -9.62 -5.46 -7.92
CA GLN A 354 -9.38 -4.93 -6.59
C GLN A 354 -8.47 -5.86 -5.75
N PHE A 355 -7.19 -5.45 -5.60
CA PHE A 355 -6.28 -5.80 -4.49
C PHE A 355 -6.69 -5.27 -3.10
N GLY A 356 -7.09 -6.13 -2.18
CA GLY A 356 -7.37 -5.68 -0.83
C GLY A 356 -7.63 -6.84 0.09
N GLY A 357 -7.77 -6.52 1.36
CA GLY A 357 -8.12 -7.49 2.38
C GLY A 357 -8.13 -6.86 3.76
N PRO A 358 -8.54 -7.65 4.76
CA PRO A 358 -8.43 -7.27 6.16
C PRO A 358 -7.01 -6.83 6.53
N VAL A 359 -6.91 -5.77 7.35
CA VAL A 359 -5.66 -5.34 7.98
C VAL A 359 -5.23 -6.42 8.96
N VAL A 360 -3.99 -6.90 8.83
CA VAL A 360 -3.44 -7.93 9.72
C VAL A 360 -2.32 -7.37 10.58
N LEU A 361 -2.35 -7.68 11.86
CA LEU A 361 -1.22 -7.55 12.77
C LEU A 361 -0.54 -8.92 12.90
N LEU A 362 0.72 -8.98 12.47
CA LEU A 362 1.60 -10.11 12.68
C LEU A 362 2.41 -9.87 13.96
N SER A 363 2.37 -10.81 14.90
CA SER A 363 3.14 -10.76 16.14
C SER A 363 4.16 -11.88 16.20
N GLY A 364 5.40 -11.56 16.56
CA GLY A 364 6.48 -12.54 16.75
C GLY A 364 7.87 -11.93 16.56
N ALA A 365 8.86 -12.70 16.10
CA ALA A 365 10.17 -12.15 15.76
C ALA A 365 10.21 -11.80 14.27
N ILE A 366 9.86 -10.55 13.95
CA ILE A 366 9.68 -10.04 12.59
C ILE A 366 10.71 -8.92 12.37
N ASN A 367 11.20 -8.75 11.13
CA ASN A 367 12.14 -7.68 10.77
C ASN A 367 11.64 -6.76 9.65
#